data_AF-A0A1X1YFG3-F1
#
_entry.id   AF-A0A1X1YFG3-F1
#
_cell.length_a   1.000
_cell.length_b   1.000
_cell.length_c   1.000
_cell.angle_alpha   90.00
_cell.angle_beta   90.00
_cell.angle_gamma   90.00
#
_symmetry.space_group_name_H-M   'P 1'
#
loop_
_entity.id
_entity.type
_entity.pdbx_description
1 polymer ?
#
loop_
_entity_poly.entity_id
_entity_poly.type
_entity_poly.pdbx_seq_one_letter_code
_entity_poly.pdbx_strand_id
1 'polypeptide(L)'
;MTSPVLQVTPAGLRELAQRCHALAVQVSPTLSPVTASEWQASGAAVSTVNASGTKAAAAIRGRMTASASKLTTAAREYEAMDHDGAAALAAVRPSFTPLVARSSTDGGAGGLGIPR
;
A
#
# COMPACT_ATOMS: atom_id res chain seq x y z
N MET A 1 4.53 7.75 23.70
CA MET A 1 3.94 6.77 22.77
C MET A 1 4.43 7.13 21.38
N THR A 2 5.21 6.26 20.74
CA THR A 2 5.63 6.45 19.35
C THR A 2 4.49 6.02 18.45
N SER A 3 3.89 6.97 17.72
CA SER A 3 2.95 6.64 16.66
C SER A 3 3.69 5.85 15.58
N PRO A 4 3.18 4.69 15.14
CA PRO A 4 3.81 3.97 14.04
C PRO A 4 3.81 4.88 12.80
N VAL A 5 4.98 5.03 12.19
CA VAL A 5 5.13 5.78 10.95
C VAL A 5 4.51 4.96 9.82
N LEU A 6 3.58 5.56 9.09
CA LEU A 6 2.99 4.93 7.90
C LEU A 6 4.08 4.80 6.83
N GLN A 7 4.48 3.57 6.52
CA GLN A 7 5.28 3.32 5.32
C GLN A 7 4.36 3.30 4.10
N VAL A 8 4.51 4.30 3.22
CA VAL A 8 3.75 4.42 1.97
C VAL A 8 4.36 3.49 0.91
N THR A 9 4.47 2.20 1.25
CA THR A 9 4.82 1.12 0.32
C THR A 9 3.60 0.23 0.13
N PRO A 10 3.46 -0.47 -1.02
CA PRO A 10 2.35 -1.41 -1.22
C PRO A 10 2.23 -2.45 -0.09
N ALA A 11 3.37 -2.92 0.43
CA ALA A 11 3.40 -3.83 1.58
C ALA A 11 2.88 -3.17 2.86
N GLY A 12 3.34 -1.97 3.20
CA GLY A 12 2.90 -1.24 4.40
C GLY A 12 1.41 -0.87 4.37
N LEU A 13 0.88 -0.53 3.20
CA LEU A 13 -0.55 -0.26 3.01
C LEU A 13 -1.40 -1.52 3.21
N ARG A 14 -0.95 -2.70 2.72
CA ARG A 14 -1.64 -3.97 2.95
C ARG A 14 -1.60 -4.40 4.41
N GLU A 15 -0.47 -4.24 5.08
CA GLU A 15 -0.34 -4.54 6.51
C GLU A 15 -1.32 -3.69 7.32
N LEU A 16 -1.43 -2.39 7.01
CA LEU A 16 -2.40 -1.52 7.67
C LEU A 16 -3.84 -1.93 7.35
N ALA A 17 -4.13 -2.32 6.10
CA ALA A 17 -5.46 -2.82 5.72
C ALA A 17 -5.85 -4.07 6.53
N GLN A 18 -4.92 -5.02 6.69
CA GLN A 18 -5.11 -6.22 7.51
C GLN A 18 -5.36 -5.87 8.99
N ARG A 19 -4.61 -4.91 9.54
CA ARG A 19 -4.83 -4.41 10.90
C ARG A 19 -6.22 -3.78 11.06
N CYS A 20 -6.66 -2.97 10.08
CA CYS A 20 -8.01 -2.41 10.08
C CYS A 20 -9.08 -3.50 10.04
N HIS A 21 -8.91 -4.56 9.25
CA HIS A 21 -9.83 -5.71 9.24
C HIS A 21 -9.83 -6.46 10.58
N ALA A 22 -8.66 -6.75 11.14
CA ALA A 22 -8.54 -7.43 12.43
C ALA A 22 -9.19 -6.62 13.57
N LEU A 23 -9.04 -5.30 13.56
CA LEU A 23 -9.72 -4.41 14.50
C LEU A 23 -11.23 -4.40 14.27
N ALA A 24 -11.69 -4.37 13.01
CA ALA A 24 -13.10 -4.41 12.68
C ALA A 24 -13.80 -5.68 13.22
N VAL A 25 -13.13 -6.83 13.14
CA VAL A 25 -13.61 -8.11 13.71
C VAL A 25 -13.67 -8.06 15.24
N GLN A 26 -12.69 -7.41 15.88
CA GLN A 26 -12.66 -7.24 17.34
C GLN A 26 -13.74 -6.28 17.85
N VAL A 27 -14.22 -5.35 17.03
CA VAL A 27 -15.36 -4.46 17.37
C VAL A 27 -16.69 -5.23 17.21
N SER A 28 -16.79 -6.38 17.86
CA SER A 28 -18.06 -7.08 18.11
C SER A 28 -18.68 -6.59 19.40
N PRO A 29 -20.00 -6.36 19.44
CA PRO A 29 -20.66 -6.04 20.70
C PRO A 29 -20.56 -7.28 21.60
N THR A 30 -19.62 -7.27 22.54
CA THR A 30 -19.54 -8.16 23.71
C THR A 30 -20.57 -7.74 24.76
N LEU A 31 -21.80 -7.42 24.33
CA LEU A 31 -22.86 -7.10 25.26
C LEU A 31 -23.80 -8.29 25.29
N SER A 32 -23.66 -9.08 26.35
CA SER A 32 -24.64 -10.10 26.70
C SER A 32 -26.03 -9.45 26.64
N PRO A 33 -27.01 -10.09 25.98
CA PRO A 33 -28.37 -9.57 25.95
C PRO A 33 -28.89 -9.55 27.39
N VAL A 34 -28.86 -8.38 28.02
CA VAL A 34 -29.50 -8.18 29.30
C VAL A 34 -30.99 -8.16 29.01
N THR A 35 -31.68 -9.28 29.26
CA THR A 35 -33.14 -9.32 29.32
C THR A 35 -33.57 -8.62 30.60
N ALA A 36 -33.52 -7.29 30.60
CA ALA A 36 -34.09 -6.52 31.69
C ALA A 36 -35.61 -6.45 31.49
N SER A 37 -36.37 -6.66 32.57
CA SER A 37 -37.83 -6.62 32.52
C SER A 37 -38.30 -5.22 32.07
N GLU A 38 -39.08 -5.14 31.00
CA GLU A 38 -39.51 -3.87 30.36
C GLU A 38 -40.33 -2.96 31.29
N TRP A 39 -40.91 -3.52 32.35
CA TRP A 39 -41.65 -2.78 33.38
C TRP A 39 -40.74 -2.01 34.35
N GLN A 40 -39.44 -2.30 34.38
CA GLN A 40 -38.47 -1.51 35.13
C GLN A 40 -37.89 -0.43 34.21
N ALA A 41 -38.03 0.85 34.60
CA ALA A 41 -37.47 1.98 33.85
C ALA A 41 -35.97 1.80 33.54
N SER A 42 -35.22 1.18 34.46
CA SER A 42 -33.81 0.81 34.27
C SER A 42 -33.61 -0.20 33.14
N GLY A 43 -34.54 -1.12 32.93
CA GLY A 43 -34.47 -2.12 31.86
C GLY A 43 -34.64 -1.51 30.47
N ALA A 44 -35.63 -0.62 30.30
CA ALA A 44 -35.80 0.14 29.06
C ALA A 44 -34.57 1.02 28.74
N ALA A 45 -33.97 1.63 29.77
CA ALA A 45 -32.74 2.41 29.63
C ALA A 45 -31.55 1.54 29.18
N VAL A 46 -31.36 0.37 29.80
CA VAL A 46 -30.30 -0.59 29.43
C VAL A 46 -30.47 -1.08 27.98
N SER A 47 -31.69 -1.45 27.58
CA SER A 47 -31.97 -1.87 26.20
C SER A 47 -31.65 -0.77 25.17
N THR A 48 -31.98 0.48 25.50
CA THR A 48 -31.67 1.64 24.64
C THR A 48 -30.16 1.87 24.50
N VAL A 49 -29.41 1.78 25.61
CA VAL A 49 -27.95 1.89 25.60
C VAL A 49 -27.30 0.72 24.85
N ASN A 50 -27.84 -0.49 24.98
CA ASN A 50 -27.33 -1.64 24.23
C ASN A 50 -27.55 -1.49 22.72
N ALA A 51 -28.72 -0.99 22.33
CA ALA A 51 -29.03 -0.70 20.93
C ALA A 51 -28.14 0.41 20.34
N SER A 52 -27.89 1.49 21.11
CA SER A 52 -26.99 2.56 20.67
C SER A 52 -25.54 2.09 20.59
N GLY A 53 -25.08 1.29 21.56
CA GLY A 53 -23.76 0.66 21.55
C GLY A 53 -23.56 -0.25 20.35
N THR A 54 -24.57 -1.07 20.01
CA THR A 54 -24.54 -1.94 18.82
C THR A 54 -24.45 -1.13 17.52
N LYS A 55 -25.22 -0.03 17.39
CA LYS A 55 -25.14 0.87 16.23
C LYS A 55 -23.77 1.53 16.11
N ALA A 56 -23.20 2.00 17.23
CA ALA A 56 -21.88 2.61 17.26
C ALA A 56 -20.79 1.61 16.85
N ALA A 57 -20.84 0.37 17.38
CA ALA A 57 -19.92 -0.70 17.02
C ALA A 57 -20.00 -1.03 15.52
N ALA A 58 -21.21 -1.13 14.96
CA ALA A 58 -21.41 -1.34 13.52
C ALA A 58 -20.83 -0.20 12.67
N ALA A 59 -21.02 1.05 13.08
CA ALA A 59 -20.46 2.22 12.39
C ALA A 59 -18.92 2.21 12.41
N ILE A 60 -18.31 1.90 13.56
CA ILE A 60 -16.84 1.79 13.70
C ILE A 60 -16.30 0.68 12.80
N ARG A 61 -16.92 -0.51 12.84
CA ARG A 61 -16.57 -1.64 11.99
C ARG A 61 -16.67 -1.28 10.50
N GLY A 62 -17.74 -0.59 10.11
CA GLY A 62 -17.94 -0.11 8.74
C GLY A 62 -16.82 0.83 8.30
N ARG A 63 -16.45 1.79 9.14
CA ARG A 63 -15.34 2.73 8.86
C ARG A 63 -14.00 2.01 8.71
N MET A 64 -13.68 1.08 9.63
CA MET A 64 -12.43 0.31 9.56
C MET A 64 -12.36 -0.55 8.29
N THR A 65 -13.47 -1.20 7.93
CA THR A 65 -13.60 -1.99 6.69
C THR A 65 -13.41 -1.11 5.45
N ALA A 66 -14.04 0.05 5.40
CA ALA A 66 -13.90 1.00 4.29
C ALA A 66 -12.45 1.52 4.16
N SER A 67 -11.79 1.82 5.28
CA SER A 67 -10.37 2.21 5.28
C SER A 67 -9.48 1.08 4.76
N ALA A 68 -9.72 -0.16 5.19
CA ALA A 68 -8.98 -1.32 4.70
C ALA A 68 -9.08 -1.49 3.17
N SER A 69 -10.29 -1.33 2.62
CA SER A 69 -10.50 -1.38 1.17
C SER A 69 -9.74 -0.29 0.44
N LYS A 70 -9.79 0.97 0.93
CA LYS A 70 -9.06 2.10 0.33
C LYS A 70 -7.55 1.86 0.33
N LEU A 71 -6.99 1.37 1.45
CA LEU A 71 -5.56 1.06 1.57
C LEU A 71 -5.14 -0.05 0.61
N THR A 72 -5.98 -1.08 0.45
CA THR A 72 -5.72 -2.19 -0.48
C THR A 72 -5.76 -1.73 -1.93
N THR A 73 -6.70 -0.86 -2.29
CA THR A 73 -6.77 -0.25 -3.62
C THR A 73 -5.55 0.62 -3.89
N ALA A 74 -5.18 1.51 -2.97
CA ALA A 74 -3.99 2.34 -3.11
C ALA A 74 -2.71 1.48 -3.30
N ALA A 75 -2.57 0.38 -2.56
CA ALA A 75 -1.44 -0.53 -2.75
C ALA A 75 -1.36 -1.09 -4.18
N ARG A 76 -2.50 -1.46 -4.78
CA ARG A 76 -2.57 -1.95 -6.16
C ARG A 76 -2.26 -0.86 -7.17
N GLU A 77 -2.76 0.35 -6.95
CA GLU A 77 -2.50 1.50 -7.83
C GLU A 77 -1.02 1.87 -7.84
N TYR A 78 -0.35 1.84 -6.69
CA TYR A 78 1.09 2.07 -6.61
C TYR A 78 1.90 0.99 -7.36
N GLU A 79 1.54 -0.27 -7.23
CA GLU A 79 2.23 -1.36 -7.96
C GLU A 79 2.03 -1.26 -9.47
N ALA A 80 0.82 -0.92 -9.92
CA ALA A 80 0.56 -0.70 -11.34
C ALA A 80 1.40 0.47 -11.87
N MET A 81 1.45 1.58 -11.14
CA MET A 81 2.25 2.75 -11.52
C MET A 81 3.75 2.43 -11.61
N ASP A 82 4.28 1.66 -10.66
CA ASP A 82 5.68 1.22 -10.68
C ASP A 82 5.97 0.30 -11.88
N HIS A 83 5.08 -0.66 -12.14
CA HIS A 83 5.19 -1.56 -13.28
C HIS A 83 5.13 -0.82 -14.62
N ASP A 84 4.16 0.08 -14.79
CA ASP A 84 3.99 0.89 -16.00
C ASP A 84 5.19 1.81 -16.21
N GLY A 85 5.73 2.40 -15.14
CA GLY A 85 6.94 3.21 -15.19
C GLY A 85 8.18 2.39 -15.61
N ALA A 86 8.35 1.20 -15.06
CA ALA A 86 9.43 0.30 -15.45
C ALA A 86 9.30 -0.16 -16.91
N ALA A 87 8.10 -0.46 -17.37
CA ALA A 87 7.82 -0.81 -18.76
C ALA A 87 8.12 0.35 -19.71
N ALA A 88 7.72 1.57 -19.35
CA ALA A 88 8.03 2.78 -20.12
C ALA A 88 9.54 3.01 -20.21
N LEU A 89 10.29 2.83 -19.12
CA LEU A 89 11.74 2.97 -19.12
C LEU A 89 12.43 1.88 -19.97
N ALA A 90 11.97 0.63 -19.90
CA ALA A 90 12.48 -0.44 -20.74
C ALA A 90 12.23 -0.21 -22.23
N ALA A 91 11.14 0.48 -22.58
CA ALA A 91 10.84 0.87 -23.96
C ALA A 91 11.76 1.98 -24.48
N VAL A 92 12.42 2.75 -23.60
CA VAL A 92 13.47 3.69 -24.00
C VAL A 92 14.70 2.90 -24.43
N ARG A 93 14.81 2.64 -25.74
CA ARG A 93 16.02 2.06 -26.33
C ARG A 93 17.20 2.99 -26.06
N PRO A 94 18.35 2.50 -25.57
CA PRO A 94 19.56 3.31 -25.56
C PRO A 94 19.95 3.57 -27.02
N SER A 95 19.80 4.81 -27.49
CA SER A 95 20.45 5.33 -28.69
C SER A 95 21.94 5.63 -28.43
N PHE A 96 22.57 4.86 -27.53
CA PHE A 96 24.02 4.81 -27.44
C PHE A 96 24.52 3.86 -28.51
N THR A 97 24.80 4.40 -29.69
CA THR A 97 25.86 3.84 -30.52
C THR A 97 27.11 3.84 -29.63
N PRO A 98 27.68 2.69 -29.27
CA PRO A 98 29.01 2.69 -28.69
C PRO A 98 29.88 3.36 -29.75
N LEU A 99 30.51 4.48 -29.40
CA LEU A 99 31.64 4.94 -30.20
C LEU A 99 32.61 3.76 -30.17
N VAL A 100 32.65 3.00 -31.27
CA VAL A 100 33.70 2.04 -31.56
C VAL A 100 34.98 2.73 -31.13
N ALA A 101 35.65 2.19 -30.12
CA ALA A 101 37.01 2.57 -29.82
C ALA A 101 37.76 2.34 -31.13
N ARG A 102 38.05 3.42 -31.88
CA ARG A 102 39.00 3.34 -32.98
C ARG A 102 40.25 2.79 -32.33
N SER A 103 40.57 1.52 -32.62
CA SER A 103 41.87 0.98 -32.31
C SER A 103 42.87 1.92 -32.98
N SER A 104 43.56 2.71 -32.18
CA SER A 104 44.71 3.47 -32.62
C SER A 104 45.81 2.46 -32.90
N THR A 105 45.75 1.81 -34.07
CA THR A 105 46.91 1.20 -34.67
C THR A 105 47.68 2.29 -35.39
N ASP A 106 49.00 2.25 -35.21
CA ASP A 106 50.06 2.94 -35.96
C ASP A 106 50.58 4.26 -35.37
N GLY A 107 51.11 4.14 -34.15
CA GLY A 107 52.41 4.76 -33.83
C GLY A 107 53.52 3.73 -34.06
N GLY A 108 54.11 3.70 -35.25
CA GLY A 108 55.22 2.80 -35.60
C GLY A 108 56.09 3.39 -36.70
N ALA A 109 57.23 3.94 -36.30
CA ALA A 109 58.20 4.62 -37.16
C ALA A 109 58.89 3.70 -38.18
N GLY A 110 59.22 4.25 -39.36
CA GLY A 110 60.40 3.85 -40.14
C GLY A 110 60.20 3.62 -41.63
N GLY A 111 60.95 4.36 -42.46
CA GLY A 111 61.41 3.86 -43.77
C GLY A 111 61.05 4.70 -44.98
N LEU A 112 61.85 5.73 -45.25
CA LEU A 112 61.95 6.39 -46.56
C LEU A 112 62.45 5.41 -47.63
N GLY A 113 61.77 5.33 -48.77
CA GLY A 113 62.26 4.65 -49.96
C GLY A 113 61.45 5.00 -51.20
N ILE A 114 61.96 5.94 -52.01
CA ILE A 114 61.47 6.18 -53.38
C ILE A 114 62.60 5.75 -54.33
N PRO A 115 62.35 4.81 -55.27
CA PRO A 115 63.33 4.43 -56.28
C PRO A 115 63.37 5.45 -57.44
N ARG A 116 64.51 5.41 -58.14
CA ARG A 116 65.07 6.36 -59.12
C ARG A 116 64.15 6.83 -60.24
#